data_AF-K2A9X1-F1
#
_entry.id   AF-K2A9X1-F1
#
_cell.length_a   1.000
_cell.length_b   1.000
_cell.length_c   1.000
_cell.angle_alpha   90.00
_cell.angle_beta   90.00
_cell.angle_gamma   90.00
#
_symmetry.space_group_name_H-M   'P 1'
#
loop_
_entity.id
_entity.type
_entity.pdbx_description
1 polymer ?
#
loop_
_entity_poly.entity_id
_entity_poly.type
_entity_poly.pdbx_seq_one_letter_code
_entity_poly.pdbx_strand_id
1 'polypeptide(L)' 'MPDKILTCENCKNPFVYSEYEQAMDKRNNRAEAIYCPICASIKASEQKHPPKPKKANQA' A
#
# COMPACT_ATOMS: atom_id res chain seq x y z
N MET A 1 -13.29 -16.53 3.52
CA MET A 1 -11.94 -16.88 3.01
C MET A 1 -11.03 -16.50 4.14
N PRO A 2 -10.40 -17.45 4.84
CA PRO A 2 -9.80 -17.18 6.15
C PRO A 2 -8.80 -16.03 6.09
N ASP A 3 -8.63 -15.35 7.21
CA ASP A 3 -7.62 -14.30 7.35
C ASP A 3 -6.25 -14.83 6.92
N LYS A 4 -5.54 -14.04 6.11
CA LYS A 4 -4.20 -14.35 5.65
C LYS A 4 -3.19 -13.48 6.37
N ILE A 5 -2.05 -14.04 6.75
CA ILE A 5 -0.90 -13.26 7.19
C ILE A 5 0.01 -13.05 5.98
N LEU A 6 0.16 -11.79 5.56
CA LEU A 6 1.04 -11.39 4.47
C LEU A 6 2.24 -10.62 5.02
N THR A 7 3.30 -10.50 4.22
CA THR A 7 4.49 -9.74 4.58
C THR A 7 4.53 -8.47 3.76
N CYS A 8 4.59 -7.31 4.42
CA CYS A 8 4.68 -6.03 3.73
C CYS A 8 5.97 -5.92 2.93
N GLU A 9 5.91 -5.59 1.64
CA GLU A 9 7.12 -5.45 0.83
C GLU A 9 8.03 -4.30 1.28
N ASN A 10 7.46 -3.25 1.89
CA ASN A 10 8.20 -2.06 2.30
C ASN A 10 8.91 -2.23 3.64
N CYS A 11 8.17 -2.55 4.72
CA CYS A 11 8.74 -2.65 6.07
C CYS A 11 9.02 -4.08 6.52
N LYS A 12 8.70 -5.10 5.71
CA LYS A 12 8.89 -6.53 6.01
C LYS A 12 8.16 -7.06 7.24
N ASN A 13 7.29 -6.26 7.86
CA ASN A 13 6.45 -6.70 8.95
C ASN A 13 5.28 -7.57 8.45
N PRO A 14 4.90 -8.61 9.21
CA PRO A 14 3.68 -9.35 8.94
C PRO A 14 2.46 -8.47 9.21
N PHE A 15 1.41 -8.63 8.41
CA PHE A 15 0.13 -7.98 8.62
C PHE A 15 -1.02 -8.92 8.25
N VAL A 16 -2.19 -8.67 8.86
CA VAL A 16 -3.41 -9.44 8.58
C VAL A 16 -4.07 -8.85 7.34
N TYR A 17 -4.31 -9.69 6.34
CA TYR A 17 -5.18 -9.43 5.22
C TYR A 17 -6.51 -10.12 5.47
N SER A 18 -7.47 -9.35 5.98
CA SER A 18 -8.71 -9.87 6.53
C SER A 18 -9.63 -10.48 5.47
N GLU A 19 -10.55 -11.36 5.87
CA GLU A 19 -11.55 -11.92 4.94
C GLU A 19 -12.34 -10.83 4.22
N TYR A 20 -12.61 -9.71 4.92
CA TYR A 20 -13.34 -8.56 4.39
C TYR A 20 -12.56 -7.87 3.27
N GLU A 21 -11.28 -7.58 3.49
CA GLU A 21 -10.41 -6.96 2.49
C GLU A 21 -10.23 -7.88 1.27
N GLN A 22 -10.02 -9.18 1.50
CA GLN A 22 -9.97 -10.20 0.45
C GLN A 22 -11.24 -10.19 -0.42
N ALA A 23 -12.42 -10.13 0.21
CA ALA A 23 -13.69 -10.08 -0.50
C ALA A 23 -13.89 -8.78 -1.27
N MET A 24 -13.49 -7.64 -0.69
CA MET A 24 -13.54 -6.32 -1.33
C MET A 24 -12.64 -6.25 -2.56
N ASP A 25 -11.37 -6.67 -2.43
CA ASP A 25 -10.44 -6.63 -3.55
C ASP A 25 -10.85 -7.60 -4.66
N LYS A 26 -11.32 -8.80 -4.30
CA LYS A 26 -11.87 -9.76 -5.28
C LYS A 26 -13.07 -9.19 -6.05
N ARG A 27 -13.98 -8.47 -5.39
CA ARG A 27 -15.13 -7.81 -6.05
C ARG A 27 -14.68 -6.70 -6.99
N ASN A 28 -13.63 -5.98 -6.62
CA ASN A 28 -13.09 -4.87 -7.40
C ASN A 28 -12.07 -5.30 -8.46
N ASN A 29 -11.86 -6.61 -8.67
CA ASN A 29 -10.78 -7.16 -9.51
C ASN A 29 -9.40 -6.58 -9.17
N ARG A 30 -9.16 -6.31 -7.88
CA ARG A 30 -7.88 -5.84 -7.36
C ARG A 30 -7.03 -7.05 -6.96
N ALA A 31 -5.72 -6.87 -7.15
CA ALA A 31 -4.74 -7.83 -6.68
C ALA A 31 -4.66 -7.84 -5.15
N GLU A 32 -4.07 -8.91 -4.61
CA GLU A 32 -3.78 -9.06 -3.18
C GLU A 32 -2.91 -7.91 -2.66
N ALA A 33 -3.15 -7.49 -1.41
CA ALA A 33 -2.45 -6.38 -0.80
C ALA A 33 -0.95 -6.67 -0.63
N ILE A 34 -0.11 -5.79 -1.17
CA ILE A 34 1.36 -5.91 -1.16
C ILE A 34 1.99 -5.15 0.03
N TYR A 35 1.30 -4.12 0.52
CA TYR A 35 1.76 -3.26 1.60
C TYR A 35 0.83 -3.37 2.81
N CYS A 36 1.41 -3.32 4.01
CA CYS A 36 0.61 -3.18 5.22
C CYS A 36 -0.16 -1.84 5.21
N PRO A 37 -1.25 -1.72 5.99
CA PRO A 37 -2.08 -0.51 6.03
C PRO A 37 -1.29 0.77 6.30
N ILE A 38 -0.26 0.71 7.16
CA ILE A 38 0.60 1.85 7.48
C ILE A 38 1.38 2.32 6.25
N CYS A 39 2.09 1.42 5.58
CA CYS A 39 2.88 1.77 4.40
C CYS A 39 2.00 2.17 3.21
N ALA A 40 0.82 1.57 3.08
CA ALA A 40 -0.17 1.98 2.09
C ALA A 40 -0.64 3.43 2.33
N SER A 41 -0.94 3.80 3.58
CA SER A 41 -1.32 5.18 3.95
C SER A 41 -0.22 6.20 3.69
N ILE A 42 1.05 5.85 3.96
CA ILE A 42 2.20 6.72 3.68
C ILE A 42 2.30 6.98 2.16
N LYS A 43 2.30 5.93 1.34
CA LYS A 43 2.33 6.07 -0.13
C LYS A 43 1.15 6.88 -0.67
N ALA A 44 -0.05 6.64 -0.16
CA ALA A 44 -1.23 7.40 -0.55
C ALA A 44 -1.11 8.90 -0.19
N SER A 45 -0.41 9.22 0.90
CA SER A 45 -0.14 10.59 1.31
C SER A 45 0.93 11.26 0.44
N GLU A 46 2.00 10.53 0.08
CA GLU A 46 3.03 11.00 -0.86
C GLU A 46 2.46 11.31 -2.25
N GLN A 47 1.48 10.53 -2.72
CA GLN A 47 0.81 10.80 -3.99
C GLN A 47 -0.03 12.09 -3.97
N LYS A 48 -0.63 12.43 -2.82
CA LYS A 48 -1.44 13.65 -2.66
C LYS A 48 -0.60 14.90 -2.45
N HIS A 49 0.59 14.74 -1.87
CA HIS A 49 1.57 15.81 -1.70
C HIS A 49 2.82 15.51 -2.52
N PRO A 50 2.76 15.61 -3.86
CA PRO A 50 3.94 15.39 -4.66
C PRO A 50 5.03 16.36 -4.20
N PRO A 51 6.27 15.88 -3.98
CA PRO A 51 7.36 16.77 -3.64
C PRO A 51 7.49 17.81 -4.75
N LYS A 52 7.58 19.10 -4.38
CA LYS A 52 7.84 20.18 -5.33
C LYS A 52 8.99 19.74 -6.25
N PRO A 53 8.85 19.84 -7.58
CA PRO A 53 9.93 19.47 -8.48
C PRO A 53 11.19 20.20 -8.01
N LYS A 54 12.25 19.43 -7.73
CA LYS A 54 13.56 20.02 -7.39
C LYS A 54 13.90 20.92 -8.57
N LYS A 55 13.99 22.24 -8.34
CA LYS A 55 14.51 23.16 -9.36
C LYS A 55 15.83 22.57 -9.82
N ALA A 56 15.92 22.18 -11.08
CA ALA A 56 17.19 21.91 -11.71
C ALA A 56 17.95 23.24 -11.65
N ASN A 57 18.92 23.35 -10.72
CA ASN A 57 19.98 24.32 -10.85
C ASN A 57 20.78 23.86 -12.08
N GLN A 58 20.43 24.38 -13.24
CA GLN A 58 21.36 24.46 -14.36
C GLN A 58 22.22 25.69 -14.07
N ALA A 59 23.50 25.40 -13.83
CA ALA A 59 24.59 26.35 -13.71
C ALA A 59 24.84 27.07 -15.05
#